data_AF-A0AA43CZX3-F1
#
_entry.id   AF-A0AA43CZX3-F1
#
_cell.length_a   1.000
_cell.length_b   1.000
_cell.length_c   1.000
_cell.angle_alpha   90.00
_cell.angle_beta   90.00
_cell.angle_gamma   90.00
#
_symmetry.space_group_name_H-M   'P 1'
#
loop_
_entity.id
_entity.type
_entity.pdbx_description
1 polymer ?
#
loop_
_entity_poly.entity_id
_entity_poly.type
_entity_poly.pdbx_seq_one_letter_code
_entity_poly.pdbx_strand_id
1 'polypeptide(L)'
;MMVFSTPYWKKIKLLALLPAFLLAALPAFAAQTHGIEVRRAVFIAADEHYVLETDIDIILSPPLEEALHKGISLYFLLEFELVRSRWYWFNEKAIANQQQYRLSFNALTRQYRIGIGAFYQNFPTLTEALEVMSKVRRREDIEPGVLSKGTSYVAGLRLRLDTSQLPKPFNLNALGSREWSLGSEWYRWTVTP
;
A
#
# COMPACT_ATOMS: atom_id res chain seq x y z
N MET A 1 -21.95 -6.63 87.90
CA MET A 1 -22.40 -8.00 87.57
C MET A 1 -22.66 -8.04 86.08
N MET A 2 -21.89 -8.85 85.32
CA MET A 2 -22.25 -9.53 84.06
C MET A 2 -22.83 -8.70 82.87
N VAL A 3 -22.54 -8.87 81.58
CA VAL A 3 -21.58 -9.56 80.68
C VAL A 3 -21.85 -8.90 79.29
N PHE A 4 -20.92 -9.10 78.35
CA PHE A 4 -21.12 -9.37 76.92
C PHE A 4 -20.59 -8.35 75.92
N SER A 5 -19.61 -8.88 75.19
CA SER A 5 -18.95 -8.45 73.98
C SER A 5 -19.90 -8.43 72.77
N THR A 6 -19.62 -7.54 71.81
CA THR A 6 -19.74 -7.85 70.38
C THR A 6 -18.96 -6.83 69.55
N PRO A 7 -17.79 -7.19 69.00
CA PRO A 7 -17.19 -6.43 67.92
C PRO A 7 -17.91 -6.79 66.61
N TYR A 8 -18.65 -5.82 66.06
CA TYR A 8 -19.32 -5.95 64.77
C TYR A 8 -18.29 -5.80 63.63
N TRP A 9 -17.72 -6.93 63.22
CA TRP A 9 -16.77 -7.02 62.11
C TRP A 9 -17.48 -6.89 60.75
N LYS A 10 -17.04 -5.90 59.97
CA LYS A 10 -17.44 -5.59 58.59
C LYS A 10 -17.47 -6.85 57.72
N LYS A 11 -18.67 -7.34 57.38
CA LYS A 11 -18.90 -8.21 56.21
C LYS A 11 -19.44 -7.38 55.05
N ILE A 12 -18.54 -6.77 54.28
CA ILE A 12 -18.88 -6.26 52.94
C ILE A 12 -17.78 -6.74 51.99
N LYS A 13 -17.94 -7.98 51.54
CA LYS A 13 -17.30 -8.52 50.33
C LYS A 13 -18.33 -9.45 49.70
N LEU A 14 -19.05 -8.99 48.66
CA LEU A 14 -19.40 -9.83 47.48
C LEU A 14 -20.32 -9.19 46.42
N LEU A 15 -20.63 -7.88 46.44
CA LEU A 15 -21.63 -7.34 45.49
C LEU A 15 -21.19 -6.12 44.68
N ALA A 16 -19.90 -6.00 44.36
CA ALA A 16 -19.40 -4.91 43.49
C ALA A 16 -18.38 -5.38 42.45
N LEU A 17 -18.34 -6.68 42.13
CA LEU A 17 -17.47 -7.24 41.08
C LEU A 17 -18.17 -7.39 39.71
N LEU A 18 -19.44 -6.96 39.60
CA LEU A 18 -20.18 -6.99 38.34
C LEU A 18 -19.96 -5.80 37.39
N PRO A 19 -19.59 -4.57 37.81
CA PRO A 19 -19.36 -3.49 36.84
C PRO A 19 -17.94 -3.52 36.24
N ALA A 20 -17.00 -4.29 36.83
CA ALA A 20 -15.61 -4.33 36.38
C ALA A 20 -15.40 -5.26 35.16
N PHE A 21 -16.30 -6.20 34.90
CA PHE A 21 -16.18 -7.12 33.76
C PHE A 21 -16.74 -6.53 32.45
N LEU A 22 -17.59 -5.50 32.52
CA LEU A 22 -18.18 -4.90 31.32
C LEU A 22 -17.23 -3.89 30.62
N LEU A 23 -16.17 -3.44 31.28
CA LEU A 23 -15.21 -2.48 30.70
C LEU A 23 -14.06 -3.13 29.91
N ALA A 24 -13.93 -4.46 29.94
CA ALA A 24 -12.86 -5.20 29.27
C ALA A 24 -13.21 -5.65 27.85
N ALA A 25 -14.44 -5.39 27.38
CA ALA A 25 -14.90 -5.73 26.04
C ALA A 25 -14.94 -4.51 25.11
N LEU A 26 -13.99 -3.58 25.24
CA LEU A 26 -13.73 -2.64 24.17
C LEU A 26 -13.11 -3.44 23.02
N PRO A 27 -13.78 -3.57 21.86
CA PRO A 27 -13.12 -4.12 20.69
C PRO A 27 -11.93 -3.20 20.42
N ALA A 28 -10.72 -3.74 20.53
CA ALA A 28 -9.55 -3.10 19.98
C ALA A 28 -9.84 -2.95 18.49
N PHE A 29 -10.28 -1.77 18.07
CA PHE A 29 -10.28 -1.40 16.67
C PHE A 29 -8.82 -1.52 16.25
N ALA A 30 -8.50 -2.61 15.54
CA ALA A 30 -7.26 -2.70 14.81
C ALA A 30 -7.23 -1.48 13.90
N ALA A 31 -6.39 -0.51 14.23
CA ALA A 31 -6.14 0.62 13.34
C ALA A 31 -5.60 -0.01 12.06
N GLN A 32 -6.42 -0.03 11.01
CA GLN A 32 -5.94 -0.43 9.70
C GLN A 32 -4.85 0.56 9.33
N THR A 33 -3.62 0.06 9.22
CA THR A 33 -2.49 0.87 8.77
C THR A 33 -2.69 1.12 7.28
N HIS A 34 -3.29 2.25 6.94
CA HIS A 34 -3.40 2.70 5.56
C HIS A 34 -1.99 2.95 5.00
N GLY A 35 -1.71 2.43 3.81
CA GLY A 35 -0.35 2.43 3.27
C GLY A 35 -0.25 1.62 2.00
N ILE A 36 0.89 1.77 1.33
CA ILE A 36 1.30 0.86 0.26
C ILE A 36 2.59 0.19 0.71
N GLU A 37 2.63 -1.14 0.67
CA GLU A 37 3.81 -1.92 1.02
C GLU A 37 4.09 -2.95 -0.06
N VAL A 38 5.31 -2.96 -0.58
CA VAL A 38 5.73 -4.00 -1.55
C VAL A 38 6.13 -5.25 -0.76
N ARG A 39 5.31 -6.30 -0.80
CA ARG A 39 5.62 -7.57 -0.13
C ARG A 39 6.69 -8.36 -0.87
N ARG A 40 6.57 -8.39 -2.20
CA ARG A 40 7.47 -9.17 -3.06
C ARG A 40 7.59 -8.50 -4.41
N ALA A 41 8.81 -8.45 -4.94
CA ALA A 41 9.05 -8.11 -6.32
C ALA A 41 10.15 -9.02 -6.85
N VAL A 42 9.93 -9.60 -8.02
CA VAL A 42 10.90 -10.46 -8.70
C VAL A 42 11.03 -10.02 -10.15
N PHE A 43 12.24 -10.15 -10.65
CA PHE A 43 12.58 -9.81 -12.02
C PHE A 43 13.24 -11.02 -12.66
N ILE A 44 12.53 -11.66 -13.58
CA ILE A 44 12.87 -13.00 -14.09
C ILE A 44 13.12 -12.89 -15.60
N ALA A 45 14.18 -13.54 -16.08
CA ALA A 45 14.40 -13.74 -17.50
C ALA A 45 13.46 -14.84 -18.02
N ALA A 46 12.65 -14.53 -19.03
CA ALA A 46 11.76 -15.45 -19.72
C ALA A 46 12.12 -15.45 -21.21
N ASP A 47 12.85 -16.48 -21.65
CA ASP A 47 13.35 -16.62 -23.03
C ASP A 47 14.09 -15.36 -23.53
N GLU A 48 13.42 -14.51 -24.33
CA GLU A 48 13.96 -13.28 -24.93
C GLU A 48 13.49 -11.98 -24.25
N HIS A 49 12.70 -12.06 -23.18
CA HIS A 49 12.17 -10.90 -22.47
C HIS A 49 12.36 -11.04 -20.97
N TYR A 50 12.25 -9.93 -20.25
CA TYR A 50 12.19 -9.98 -18.80
C TYR A 50 10.78 -9.75 -18.33
N VAL A 51 10.42 -10.37 -17.21
CA VAL A 51 9.12 -10.21 -16.58
C VAL A 51 9.34 -9.70 -15.17
N LEU A 52 8.72 -8.55 -14.89
CA LEU A 52 8.56 -8.00 -13.55
C LEU A 52 7.27 -8.55 -12.97
N GLU A 53 7.37 -9.30 -11.88
CA GLU A 53 6.22 -9.75 -11.08
C GLU A 53 6.27 -9.11 -9.71
N THR A 54 5.14 -8.54 -9.27
CA THR A 54 5.03 -7.81 -8.01
C THR A 54 3.85 -8.31 -7.21
N ASP A 55 3.98 -8.21 -5.88
CA ASP A 55 2.91 -8.39 -4.90
C ASP A 55 3.00 -7.21 -3.94
N ILE A 56 2.00 -6.33 -4.02
CA ILE A 56 1.97 -5.04 -3.32
C ILE A 56 0.70 -4.97 -2.48
N ASP A 57 0.82 -4.79 -1.17
CA ASP A 57 -0.33 -4.48 -0.34
C ASP A 57 -0.74 -3.03 -0.53
N ILE A 58 -2.00 -2.77 -0.84
CA ILE A 58 -2.53 -1.42 -1.09
C ILE A 58 -3.76 -1.23 -0.22
N ILE A 59 -3.64 -0.37 0.78
CA ILE A 59 -4.73 0.01 1.68
C ILE A 59 -4.93 1.52 1.54
N LEU A 60 -6.03 1.91 0.88
CA LEU A 60 -6.37 3.33 0.71
C LEU A 60 -6.78 3.93 2.05
N SER A 61 -6.48 5.21 2.24
CA SER A 61 -6.98 5.95 3.40
C SER A 61 -8.46 6.30 3.21
N PRO A 62 -9.24 6.49 4.30
CA PRO A 62 -10.65 6.85 4.20
C PRO A 62 -10.89 8.13 3.37
N PRO A 63 -10.08 9.20 3.48
CA PRO A 63 -10.25 10.38 2.62
C PRO A 63 -10.05 10.11 1.13
N LEU A 64 -9.13 9.20 0.76
CA LEU A 64 -8.91 8.82 -0.64
C LEU A 64 -10.08 7.99 -1.19
N GLU A 65 -10.65 7.09 -0.39
CA GLU A 65 -11.85 6.34 -0.77
C GLU A 65 -13.05 7.26 -0.96
N GLU A 66 -13.27 8.20 -0.04
CA GLU A 66 -14.32 9.20 -0.18
C GLU A 66 -14.15 10.07 -1.42
N ALA A 67 -12.91 10.49 -1.71
CA ALA A 67 -12.59 11.27 -2.90
C ALA A 67 -12.93 10.49 -4.17
N LEU A 68 -12.54 9.22 -4.21
CA LEU A 68 -12.85 8.31 -5.30
C LEU A 68 -14.36 8.20 -5.53
N HIS A 69 -15.14 8.01 -4.46
CA HIS A 69 -16.61 7.98 -4.53
C HIS A 69 -17.25 9.29 -4.99
N LYS A 70 -16.61 10.43 -4.70
CA LYS A 70 -17.00 11.75 -5.21
C LYS A 70 -16.59 11.99 -6.67
N GLY A 71 -16.03 10.98 -7.35
CA GLY A 71 -15.66 11.02 -8.77
C GLY A 71 -14.24 11.51 -9.03
N ILE A 72 -13.43 11.72 -7.99
CA ILE A 72 -12.03 12.13 -8.13
C ILE A 72 -11.22 10.91 -8.55
N SER A 73 -10.49 11.01 -9.67
CA SER A 73 -9.61 9.92 -10.11
C SER A 73 -8.31 9.96 -9.31
N LEU A 74 -7.88 8.80 -8.83
CA LEU A 74 -6.59 8.60 -8.16
C LEU A 74 -5.58 8.08 -9.18
N TYR A 75 -4.41 8.70 -9.24
CA TYR A 75 -3.35 8.32 -10.15
C TYR A 75 -2.21 7.69 -9.35
N PHE A 76 -1.84 6.47 -9.69
CA PHE A 76 -0.73 5.76 -9.06
C PHE A 76 0.41 5.60 -10.06
N LEU A 77 1.64 5.77 -9.59
CA LEU A 77 2.87 5.60 -10.34
C LEU A 77 3.63 4.41 -9.78
N LEU A 78 3.75 3.36 -10.60
CA LEU A 78 4.64 2.24 -10.36
C LEU A 78 5.99 2.56 -11.00
N GLU A 79 7.01 2.74 -10.17
CA GLU A 79 8.36 3.10 -10.57
C GLU A 79 9.26 1.88 -10.42
N PHE A 80 9.92 1.49 -11.50
CA PHE A 80 10.91 0.42 -11.53
C PHE A 80 12.25 1.00 -11.98
N GLU A 81 13.30 0.74 -11.21
CA GLU A 81 14.67 1.09 -11.58
C GLU A 81 15.59 -0.12 -11.44
N LEU A 82 16.54 -0.24 -12.36
CA LEU A 82 17.60 -1.23 -12.31
C LEU A 82 18.93 -0.52 -12.41
N VAL A 83 19.73 -0.61 -11.36
CA VAL A 83 21.00 0.11 -11.22
C VAL A 83 22.13 -0.90 -11.17
N ARG A 84 23.19 -0.67 -11.93
CA ARG A 84 24.38 -1.53 -11.86
C ARG A 84 25.15 -1.22 -10.58
N SER A 85 25.40 -2.23 -9.74
CA SER A 85 26.19 -2.07 -8.52
C SER A 85 27.67 -1.89 -8.88
N ARG A 86 28.17 -0.66 -8.88
CA ARG A 86 29.60 -0.35 -9.09
C ARG A 86 30.12 0.43 -7.88
N TRP A 87 31.23 -0.05 -7.32
CA TRP A 87 31.73 0.43 -6.02
C TRP A 87 32.13 1.90 -6.00
N TYR A 88 32.68 2.48 -7.10
CA TYR A 88 33.43 3.72 -6.93
C TYR A 88 32.88 5.02 -7.51
N TRP A 89 32.31 5.18 -8.71
CA TRP A 89 32.13 6.56 -9.23
C TRP A 89 30.76 7.00 -9.72
N PHE A 90 29.88 6.14 -10.23
CA PHE A 90 28.52 6.54 -10.62
C PHE A 90 27.61 5.31 -10.71
N ASN A 91 26.46 5.37 -10.02
CA ASN A 91 25.38 4.42 -10.23
C ASN A 91 24.74 4.71 -11.59
N GLU A 92 25.08 3.90 -12.59
CA GLU A 92 24.45 3.96 -13.91
C GLU A 92 23.10 3.26 -13.83
N LYS A 93 22.01 4.02 -13.99
CA LYS A 93 20.65 3.46 -14.13
C LYS A 93 20.60 2.75 -15.48
N ALA A 94 20.69 1.42 -15.46
CA ALA A 94 20.58 0.61 -16.65
C ALA A 94 19.17 0.69 -17.23
N ILE A 95 18.15 0.72 -16.35
CA ILE A 95 16.74 0.79 -16.73
C ILE A 95 16.01 1.67 -15.72
N ALA A 96 15.12 2.54 -16.21
CA ALA A 96 14.21 3.31 -15.37
C ALA A 96 12.87 3.45 -16.10
N ASN A 97 11.86 2.75 -15.61
CA ASN A 97 10.53 2.72 -16.20
C ASN A 97 9.49 3.19 -15.17
N GLN A 98 8.49 3.91 -15.65
CA GLN A 98 7.36 4.37 -14.84
C GLN A 98 6.06 3.97 -15.54
N GLN A 99 5.14 3.41 -14.78
CA GLN A 99 3.81 3.03 -15.25
C GLN A 99 2.74 3.73 -14.45
N GLN A 100 1.86 4.45 -15.14
CA GLN A 100 0.75 5.17 -14.51
C GLN A 100 -0.53 4.34 -14.56
N TYR A 101 -1.14 4.15 -13.39
CA TYR A 101 -2.45 3.55 -13.20
C TYR A 101 -3.44 4.64 -12.81
N ARG A 102 -4.63 4.63 -13.41
CA ARG A 102 -5.73 5.51 -13.04
C ARG A 102 -6.84 4.70 -12.41
N LEU A 103 -7.11 4.93 -11.13
CA LEU A 103 -8.28 4.39 -10.43
C LEU A 103 -9.39 5.45 -10.41
N SER A 104 -10.59 5.09 -10.83
CA SER A 104 -11.75 5.98 -10.87
C SER A 104 -13.02 5.23 -10.51
N PHE A 105 -14.04 5.94 -10.03
CA PHE A 105 -15.36 5.38 -9.75
C PHE A 105 -16.41 6.02 -10.65
N ASN A 106 -17.22 5.18 -11.31
CA ASN A 106 -18.35 5.62 -12.10
C ASN A 106 -19.62 5.52 -11.26
N ALA A 107 -20.16 6.66 -10.84
CA ALA A 107 -21.36 6.71 -10.00
C ALA A 107 -22.64 6.20 -10.70
N LEU A 108 -22.72 6.28 -12.02
CA LEU A 108 -23.88 5.82 -12.79
C LEU A 108 -23.92 4.29 -12.87
N THR A 109 -22.80 3.67 -13.22
CA THR A 109 -22.71 2.21 -13.32
C THR A 109 -22.33 1.53 -12.00
N ARG A 110 -21.96 2.32 -10.98
CA ARG A 110 -21.44 1.88 -9.68
C ARG A 110 -20.26 0.92 -9.79
N GLN A 111 -19.35 1.22 -10.73
CA GLN A 111 -18.19 0.40 -11.01
C GLN A 111 -16.90 1.19 -10.77
N TYR A 112 -15.90 0.51 -10.25
CA TYR A 112 -14.53 0.97 -10.22
C TYR A 112 -13.90 0.71 -11.58
N ARG A 113 -13.03 1.60 -12.04
CA ARG A 113 -12.33 1.49 -13.31
C ARG A 113 -10.85 1.73 -13.08
N ILE A 114 -10.04 0.78 -13.55
CA ILE A 114 -8.58 0.91 -13.61
C ILE A 114 -8.20 1.15 -15.06
N GLY A 115 -7.46 2.22 -15.31
CA GLY A 115 -6.91 2.59 -16.60
C GLY A 115 -5.39 2.48 -16.63
N ILE A 116 -4.86 1.97 -17.73
CA ILE A 116 -3.44 1.85 -18.04
C ILE A 116 -3.23 2.33 -19.48
N GLY A 117 -2.79 3.57 -19.65
CA GLY A 117 -2.73 4.19 -20.98
C GLY A 117 -4.12 4.22 -21.65
N ALA A 118 -4.25 3.57 -22.81
CA ALA A 118 -5.50 3.46 -23.55
C ALA A 118 -6.41 2.30 -23.07
N PHE A 119 -5.87 1.36 -22.30
CA PHE A 119 -6.62 0.22 -21.80
C PHE A 119 -7.32 0.56 -20.49
N TYR A 120 -8.52 0.04 -20.30
CA TYR A 120 -9.20 0.10 -19.01
C TYR A 120 -9.99 -1.17 -18.73
N GLN A 121 -10.15 -1.47 -17.46
CA GLN A 121 -10.97 -2.57 -16.97
C GLN A 121 -11.89 -2.07 -15.86
N ASN A 122 -13.12 -2.57 -15.84
CA ASN A 122 -14.12 -2.24 -14.83
C ASN A 122 -14.23 -3.37 -13.80
N PHE A 123 -14.48 -2.98 -12.55
CA PHE A 123 -14.60 -3.87 -11.40
C PHE A 123 -15.82 -3.48 -10.56
N PRO A 124 -16.55 -4.46 -9.98
CA PRO A 124 -17.71 -4.20 -9.13
C PRO A 124 -17.31 -3.68 -7.74
N THR A 125 -16.14 -4.05 -7.22
CA THR A 125 -15.68 -3.68 -5.87
C THR A 125 -14.31 -3.01 -5.89
N LEU A 126 -14.05 -2.17 -4.88
CA LEU A 126 -12.76 -1.50 -4.71
C LEU A 126 -11.66 -2.52 -4.43
N THR A 127 -11.97 -3.52 -3.61
CA THR A 127 -11.05 -4.60 -3.23
C THR A 127 -10.57 -5.37 -4.45
N GLU A 128 -11.46 -5.76 -5.38
CA GLU A 128 -11.06 -6.43 -6.62
C GLU A 128 -10.19 -5.54 -7.50
N ALA A 129 -10.52 -4.25 -7.60
CA ALA A 129 -9.69 -3.31 -8.35
C ALA A 129 -8.28 -3.23 -7.74
N LEU A 130 -8.17 -3.03 -6.43
CA LEU A 130 -6.89 -2.96 -5.73
C LEU A 130 -6.11 -4.29 -5.80
N GLU A 131 -6.79 -5.44 -5.80
CA GLU A 131 -6.13 -6.75 -5.97
C GLU A 131 -5.50 -6.91 -7.37
N VAL A 132 -6.12 -6.37 -8.41
CA VAL A 132 -5.48 -6.37 -9.74
C VAL A 132 -4.28 -5.41 -9.78
N MET A 133 -4.35 -4.29 -9.06
CA MET A 133 -3.23 -3.35 -8.95
C MET A 133 -2.09 -3.88 -8.05
N SER A 134 -2.38 -4.76 -7.09
CA SER A 134 -1.36 -5.36 -6.21
C SER A 134 -0.47 -6.35 -6.94
N LYS A 135 -1.07 -7.11 -7.87
CA LYS A 135 -0.42 -8.18 -8.62
C LYS A 135 -0.10 -7.72 -10.04
N VAL A 136 1.02 -7.03 -10.20
CA VAL A 136 1.47 -6.59 -11.52
C VAL A 136 2.41 -7.64 -12.12
N ARG A 137 2.06 -8.12 -13.31
CA ARG A 137 2.93 -8.94 -14.15
C ARG A 137 3.17 -8.20 -15.46
N ARG A 138 4.34 -7.57 -15.57
CA ARG A 138 4.70 -6.72 -16.70
C ARG A 138 5.86 -7.34 -17.46
N ARG A 139 5.71 -7.46 -18.78
CA ARG A 139 6.84 -7.71 -19.69
C ARG A 139 7.65 -6.42 -19.83
N GLU A 140 8.95 -6.52 -19.60
CA GLU A 140 9.93 -5.49 -19.89
C GLU A 140 10.70 -5.89 -21.15
N ASP A 141 10.54 -5.08 -22.19
CA ASP A 141 11.30 -5.23 -23.43
C ASP A 141 12.63 -4.50 -23.23
N ILE A 142 13.72 -5.26 -23.14
CA ILE A 142 15.05 -4.74 -22.88
C ILE A 142 15.92 -5.01 -24.10
N GLU A 143 16.59 -3.97 -24.59
CA GLU A 143 17.51 -4.11 -25.71
C GLU A 143 18.68 -5.06 -25.37
N PRO A 144 19.09 -5.92 -26.33
CA PRO A 144 20.25 -6.77 -26.15
C PRO A 144 21.50 -5.95 -25.80
N GLY A 145 22.20 -6.33 -24.73
CA GLY A 145 23.44 -5.68 -24.28
C GLY A 145 23.27 -4.65 -23.16
N VAL A 146 22.06 -4.20 -22.83
CA VAL A 146 21.79 -3.35 -21.65
C VAL A 146 22.13 -4.11 -20.36
N LEU A 147 21.79 -5.40 -20.32
CA LEU A 147 22.10 -6.29 -19.20
C LEU A 147 23.24 -7.22 -19.55
N SER A 148 24.30 -7.18 -18.75
CA SER A 148 25.47 -8.05 -18.86
C SER A 148 25.27 -9.30 -18.02
N LYS A 149 25.34 -10.49 -18.65
CA LYS A 149 25.23 -11.78 -17.95
C LYS A 149 26.26 -11.91 -16.84
N GLY A 150 25.85 -12.44 -15.69
CA GLY A 150 26.71 -12.61 -14.52
C GLY A 150 27.12 -11.31 -13.82
N THR A 151 26.59 -10.16 -14.26
CA THR A 151 26.75 -8.88 -13.53
C THR A 151 25.61 -8.71 -12.54
N SER A 152 25.94 -8.27 -11.33
CA SER A 152 24.95 -7.98 -10.29
C SER A 152 24.36 -6.57 -10.46
N TYR A 153 23.03 -6.50 -10.46
CA TYR A 153 22.24 -5.28 -10.49
C TYR A 153 21.39 -5.16 -9.24
N VAL A 154 21.10 -3.93 -8.83
CA VAL A 154 20.15 -3.60 -7.77
C VAL A 154 18.88 -3.12 -8.43
N ALA A 155 17.82 -3.90 -8.32
CA ALA A 155 16.49 -3.51 -8.72
C ALA A 155 15.81 -2.74 -7.59
N GLY A 156 14.99 -1.76 -7.95
CA GLY A 156 14.17 -0.96 -7.05
C GLY A 156 12.75 -0.88 -7.60
N LEU A 157 11.77 -1.12 -6.73
CA LEU A 157 10.35 -0.96 -7.04
C LEU A 157 9.70 -0.03 -6.02
N ARG A 158 8.86 0.88 -6.49
CA ARG A 158 8.04 1.73 -5.65
C ARG A 158 6.68 1.97 -6.29
N LEU A 159 5.62 1.91 -5.49
CA LEU A 159 4.29 2.34 -5.92
C LEU A 159 3.86 3.52 -5.06
N ARG A 160 3.43 4.62 -5.70
CA ARG A 160 2.96 5.81 -4.99
C ARG A 160 1.78 6.48 -5.68
N LEU A 161 0.97 7.18 -4.91
CA LEU A 161 -0.04 8.10 -5.42
C LEU A 161 0.65 9.36 -5.95
N ASP A 162 0.27 9.76 -7.16
CA ASP A 162 0.67 11.03 -7.75
C ASP A 162 -0.27 12.15 -7.29
N THR A 163 0.15 12.83 -6.23
CA THR A 163 -0.58 13.96 -5.66
C THR A 163 -0.57 15.19 -6.58
N SER A 164 0.27 15.25 -7.61
CA SER A 164 0.27 16.36 -8.57
C SER A 164 -0.97 16.36 -9.47
N GLN A 165 -1.57 15.18 -9.68
CA GLN A 165 -2.77 14.99 -10.50
C GLN A 165 -4.07 15.20 -9.71
N LEU A 166 -3.99 15.33 -8.39
CA LEU A 166 -5.17 15.64 -7.59
C LEU A 166 -5.61 17.10 -7.85
N PRO A 167 -6.92 17.39 -7.79
CA PRO A 167 -7.38 18.76 -7.93
C PRO A 167 -6.71 19.66 -6.88
N LYS A 168 -6.34 20.89 -7.27
CA LYS A 168 -5.58 21.85 -6.44
C LYS A 168 -6.05 21.98 -4.97
N PRO A 169 -7.37 21.95 -4.64
CA PRO A 169 -7.81 21.98 -3.25
C PRO A 169 -7.25 20.83 -2.38
N PHE A 170 -7.05 19.65 -2.96
CA PHE A 170 -6.55 18.47 -2.26
C PHE A 170 -5.02 18.45 -2.14
N ASN A 171 -4.30 19.12 -3.06
CA ASN A 171 -2.83 19.20 -3.03
C ASN A 171 -2.33 19.95 -1.78
N LEU A 172 -3.10 20.93 -1.30
CA LEU A 172 -2.80 21.67 -0.08
C LEU A 172 -2.83 20.76 1.16
N ASN A 173 -3.72 19.76 1.16
CA ASN A 173 -3.83 18.79 2.25
C ASN A 173 -2.71 17.74 2.20
N ALA A 174 -2.27 17.34 1.00
CA ALA A 174 -1.19 16.36 0.81
C ALA A 174 0.18 16.83 1.33
N LEU A 175 0.40 18.15 1.48
CA LEU A 175 1.65 18.70 2.04
C LEU A 175 1.75 18.54 3.57
N GLY A 176 0.64 18.32 4.26
CA GLY A 176 0.59 18.23 5.72
C GLY A 176 -0.05 16.95 6.28
N SER A 177 -0.84 16.23 5.48
CA SER A 177 -1.57 15.02 5.89
C SER A 177 -1.04 13.78 5.17
N ARG A 178 -0.63 12.78 5.97
CA ARG A 178 -0.28 11.44 5.48
C ARG A 178 -1.47 10.68 4.88
N GLU A 179 -2.70 11.14 5.12
CA GLU A 179 -3.89 10.49 4.59
C GLU A 179 -4.05 10.75 3.07
N TRP A 180 -3.54 11.87 2.56
CA TRP A 180 -3.56 12.20 1.13
C TRP A 180 -2.29 11.82 0.38
N SER A 181 -1.22 11.47 1.10
CA SER A 181 0.03 10.97 0.54
C SER A 181 0.15 9.46 0.78
N LEU A 182 -0.14 8.66 -0.23
CA LEU A 182 0.00 7.20 -0.15
C LEU A 182 1.19 6.76 -1.01
N GLY A 183 2.10 5.99 -0.44
CA GLY A 183 3.23 5.45 -1.21
C GLY A 183 4.05 4.47 -0.40
N SER A 184 4.68 3.55 -1.12
CA SER A 184 5.64 2.63 -0.53
C SER A 184 7.02 3.26 -0.45
N GLU A 185 7.81 2.75 0.48
CA GLU A 185 9.27 2.87 0.37
C GLU A 185 9.79 2.10 -0.85
N TRP A 186 11.03 2.39 -1.23
CA TRP A 186 11.71 1.63 -2.28
C TRP A 186 12.02 0.22 -1.82
N TYR A 187 11.39 -0.77 -2.43
CA TYR A 187 11.72 -2.17 -2.26
C TYR A 187 12.91 -2.50 -3.16
N ARG A 188 14.04 -2.92 -2.56
CA ARG A 188 15.28 -3.20 -3.30
C ARG A 188 15.68 -4.65 -3.18
N TRP A 189 16.10 -5.23 -4.30
CA TRP A 189 16.63 -6.59 -4.35
C TRP A 189 17.73 -6.70 -5.39
N THR A 190 18.55 -7.74 -5.24
CA THR A 190 19.64 -8.02 -6.18
C THR A 190 19.14 -8.91 -7.31
N VAL A 191 19.51 -8.56 -8.53
CA VAL A 191 19.21 -9.30 -9.76
C VAL A 191 20.53 -9.63 -10.45
N THR A 192 20.68 -10.89 -10.86
CA THR A 192 21.82 -11.35 -11.67
C THR A 192 21.26 -12.05 -12.91
N PRO A 193 21.28 -11.38 -14.08
CA PRO A 193 20.81 -11.93 -15.35
C PRO A 193 21.71 -13.06 -15.88
#